data_AF-A0A7X3VK99-F1
#
_entry.id   AF-A0A7X3VK99-F1
#
_cell.length_a   1.000
_cell.length_b   1.000
_cell.length_c   1.000
_cell.angle_alpha   90.00
_cell.angle_beta   90.00
_cell.angle_gamma   90.00
#
_symmetry.space_group_name_H-M   'P 1'
#
loop_
_entity.id
_entity.type
_entity.pdbx_description
1 polymer ?
#
loop_
_entity_poly.entity_id
_entity_poly.type
_entity_poly.pdbx_seq_one_letter_code
_entity_poly.pdbx_strand_id
1 'polypeptide(L)'
;MALLSIPNTPDDITPQWLTEALCSTGTLQNVVVTSLRIEPIAELTCAGQLARLHLNFSQSQSTLPGRLVVKLHAPDEPLRAKTRPFTPDKCEILFYQHLADEIPLRTPHCYYSAMNAADGKYVRILEDLTN
;
A
#
# COMPACT_ATOMS: atom_id res chain seq x y z
N MET A 1 6.59 7.24 -15.93
CA MET A 1 6.93 6.92 -14.52
C MET A 1 7.57 5.56 -14.50
N ALA A 2 8.79 5.45 -13.98
CA ALA A 2 9.39 4.13 -13.78
C ALA A 2 8.53 3.38 -12.74
N LEU A 3 7.98 2.25 -13.13
CA LEU A 3 7.21 1.39 -12.22
C LEU A 3 8.20 0.77 -11.25
N LEU A 4 8.15 1.18 -9.98
CA LEU A 4 8.88 0.49 -8.92
C LEU A 4 8.49 -0.99 -8.92
N SER A 5 9.47 -1.88 -8.76
CA SER A 5 9.20 -3.31 -8.60
C SER A 5 8.27 -3.53 -7.42
N ILE A 6 7.17 -4.24 -7.65
CA ILE A 6 6.18 -4.52 -6.61
C ILE A 6 6.75 -5.59 -5.65
N PRO A 7 6.88 -5.30 -4.34
CA PRO A 7 7.34 -6.26 -3.33
C PRO A 7 6.42 -7.49 -3.29
N ASN A 8 6.97 -8.68 -3.02
CA ASN A 8 6.17 -9.92 -3.01
C ASN A 8 5.51 -10.16 -1.66
N THR A 9 6.17 -9.74 -0.59
CA THR A 9 5.72 -9.82 0.81
C THR A 9 5.85 -8.46 1.49
N PRO A 10 5.14 -8.22 2.61
CA PRO A 10 5.35 -7.01 3.41
C PRO A 10 6.82 -6.83 3.84
N ASP A 11 7.52 -7.91 4.16
CA ASP A 11 8.92 -7.89 4.63
C ASP A 11 9.92 -7.47 3.54
N ASP A 12 9.54 -7.56 2.26
CA ASP A 12 10.33 -7.05 1.14
C ASP A 12 10.27 -5.51 1.02
N ILE A 13 9.40 -4.84 1.79
CA ILE A 13 9.28 -3.39 1.80
C ILE A 13 10.42 -2.80 2.61
N THR A 14 11.25 -1.99 1.97
CA THR A 14 12.36 -1.29 2.62
C THR A 14 12.01 0.19 2.85
N PRO A 15 12.68 0.88 3.80
CA PRO A 15 12.56 2.33 3.94
C PRO A 15 12.85 3.10 2.65
N GLN A 16 13.82 2.63 1.86
CA GLN A 16 14.16 3.21 0.56
C GLN A 16 13.00 3.06 -0.43
N TRP A 17 12.49 1.84 -0.62
CA TRP A 17 11.39 1.58 -1.53
C TRP A 17 10.15 2.41 -1.16
N LEU A 18 9.82 2.48 0.13
CA LEU A 18 8.67 3.24 0.60
C LEU A 18 8.85 4.74 0.39
N THR A 19 10.06 5.26 0.60
CA THR A 19 10.38 6.66 0.30
C THR A 19 10.19 6.95 -1.19
N GLU A 20 10.74 6.12 -2.08
CA GLU A 20 10.60 6.28 -3.52
C GLU A 20 9.13 6.21 -3.97
N ALA A 21 8.37 5.26 -3.42
CA ALA A 21 6.95 5.10 -3.70
C ALA A 21 6.13 6.35 -3.31
N LEU A 22 6.33 6.89 -2.10
CA LEU A 22 5.61 8.07 -1.62
C LEU A 22 6.06 9.36 -2.30
N CYS A 23 7.34 9.47 -2.69
CA CYS A 23 7.84 10.56 -3.51
C CYS A 23 7.21 10.54 -4.91
N SER A 24 6.97 9.36 -5.49
CA SER A 24 6.41 9.22 -6.84
C SER A 24 5.00 9.79 -7.01
N THR A 25 4.23 9.88 -5.91
CA THR A 25 2.89 10.48 -5.88
C THR A 25 2.90 11.93 -5.37
N GLY A 26 4.07 12.47 -5.03
CA GLY A 26 4.20 13.81 -4.41
C GLY A 26 3.73 13.88 -2.96
N THR A 27 3.33 12.74 -2.37
CA THR A 27 2.89 12.62 -0.98
C THR A 27 4.00 13.01 0.00
N LEU A 28 5.23 12.65 -0.34
CA LEU A 28 6.41 12.89 0.47
C LEU A 28 7.39 13.76 -0.34
N GLN A 29 7.85 14.86 0.26
CA GLN A 29 8.75 15.82 -0.37
C GLN A 29 9.85 16.22 0.62
N ASN A 30 11.12 16.11 0.22
CA ASN A 30 12.30 16.51 1.01
C ASN A 30 12.44 15.82 2.39
N VAL A 31 11.72 14.74 2.61
CA VAL A 31 11.79 13.87 3.78
C VAL A 31 12.21 12.48 3.30
N VAL A 32 12.70 11.61 4.18
CA VAL A 32 12.90 10.19 3.87
C VAL A 32 12.42 9.34 5.05
N VAL A 33 11.96 8.12 4.77
CA VAL A 33 11.70 7.12 5.82
C VAL A 33 13.05 6.60 6.30
N THR A 34 13.35 6.77 7.59
CA THR A 34 14.63 6.36 8.19
C THR A 34 14.56 4.99 8.82
N SER A 35 13.40 4.59 9.34
CA SER A 35 13.18 3.25 9.85
C SER A 35 11.77 2.79 9.56
N LEU A 36 11.64 1.49 9.32
CA LEU A 36 10.39 0.81 9.09
C LEU A 36 10.32 -0.41 10.00
N ARG A 37 9.21 -0.57 10.73
CA ARG A 37 8.84 -1.82 11.39
C ARG A 37 7.52 -2.30 10.81
N ILE A 38 7.46 -3.58 10.48
CA ILE A 38 6.29 -4.22 9.91
C ILE A 38 5.60 -5.06 10.99
N GLU A 39 4.28 -4.94 11.05
CA GLU A 39 3.42 -5.68 11.97
C GLU A 39 2.28 -6.31 11.16
N PRO A 40 2.24 -7.64 10.99
CA PRO A 40 1.13 -8.31 10.31
C PRO A 40 -0.20 -8.02 11.04
N ILE A 41 -1.22 -7.58 10.29
CA ILE A 41 -2.59 -7.42 10.84
C ILE A 41 -3.36 -8.73 10.70
N ALA A 42 -3.14 -9.44 9.60
CA ALA A 42 -3.67 -10.76 9.33
C ALA A 42 -2.65 -11.55 8.51
N GLU A 43 -2.52 -12.86 8.75
CA GLU A 43 -1.60 -13.73 8.01
C GLU A 43 -1.95 -13.79 6.51
N LEU A 44 -3.24 -13.93 6.21
CA LEU A 44 -3.75 -13.94 4.84
C LEU A 44 -5.24 -13.57 4.84
N THR A 45 -5.62 -12.66 3.97
CA THR A 45 -7.02 -12.29 3.74
C THR A 45 -7.47 -12.81 2.37
N CYS A 46 -8.78 -12.87 2.13
CA CYS A 46 -9.31 -13.14 0.79
C CYS A 46 -8.82 -12.12 -0.27
N ALA A 47 -8.33 -10.95 0.17
CA ALA A 47 -7.77 -9.88 -0.65
C ALA A 47 -6.24 -9.78 -0.55
N GLY A 48 -5.55 -10.87 -0.17
CA GLY A 48 -4.08 -10.92 -0.10
C GLY A 48 -3.50 -10.64 1.29
N GLN A 49 -2.30 -10.08 1.33
CA GLN A 49 -1.51 -9.84 2.56
C GLN A 49 -1.80 -8.44 3.12
N LEU A 50 -1.91 -8.33 4.45
CA LEU A 50 -2.25 -7.09 5.15
C LEU A 50 -1.33 -6.86 6.36
N ALA A 51 -0.60 -5.75 6.36
CA ALA A 51 0.30 -5.39 7.46
C ALA A 51 0.24 -3.90 7.78
N ARG A 52 0.56 -3.55 9.02
CA ARG A 52 0.80 -2.19 9.48
C ARG A 52 2.29 -1.88 9.35
N LEU A 53 2.58 -0.67 8.91
CA LEU A 53 3.91 -0.10 8.78
C LEU A 53 4.06 0.99 9.85
N HIS A 54 5.03 0.83 10.74
CA HIS A 54 5.44 1.85 11.70
C HIS A 54 6.67 2.56 11.15
N LEU A 55 6.58 3.88 11.02
CA LEU A 55 7.53 4.71 10.29
C LEU A 55 8.17 5.74 11.22
N ASN A 56 9.48 5.91 11.07
CA ASN A 56 10.14 7.13 11.47
C ASN A 56 10.67 7.86 10.24
N PHE A 57 10.65 9.17 10.31
CA PHE A 57 11.09 10.06 9.24
C PHE A 57 12.38 10.77 9.63
N SER A 58 13.14 11.23 8.64
CA SER A 58 14.36 12.03 8.87
C SER A 58 14.10 13.38 9.52
N GLN A 59 12.87 13.89 9.40
CA GLN A 59 12.43 15.14 10.01
C GLN A 59 11.23 14.87 10.92
N SER A 60 11.20 15.52 12.09
CA SER A 60 10.12 15.34 13.07
C SER A 60 8.76 15.88 12.62
N GLN A 61 8.72 16.77 11.62
CA GLN A 61 7.49 17.31 11.04
C GLN A 61 7.26 16.72 9.65
N SER A 62 6.92 15.44 9.60
CA SER A 62 6.36 14.82 8.40
C SER A 62 4.87 15.15 8.32
N THR A 63 4.36 15.46 7.13
CA THR A 63 2.92 15.58 6.86
C THR A 63 2.21 14.23 6.88
N LEU A 64 2.96 13.13 6.89
CA LEU A 64 2.45 11.77 6.93
C LEU A 64 2.35 11.24 8.37
N PRO A 65 1.34 10.39 8.64
CA PRO A 65 1.26 9.70 9.91
C PRO A 65 2.44 8.73 10.08
N GLY A 66 2.87 8.54 11.32
CA GLY A 66 3.90 7.53 11.67
C GLY A 66 3.43 6.09 11.55
N ARG A 67 2.17 5.86 11.16
CA ARG A 67 1.56 4.55 10.97
C ARG A 67 0.80 4.53 9.64
N LEU A 68 1.08 3.53 8.82
CA LEU A 68 0.39 3.27 7.55
C LEU A 68 -0.04 1.80 7.48
N VAL A 69 -0.91 1.47 6.55
CA VAL A 69 -1.30 0.09 6.23
C VAL A 69 -0.85 -0.25 4.82
N VAL A 70 -0.27 -1.43 4.64
CA VAL A 70 -0.02 -2.01 3.33
C VAL A 70 -0.97 -3.15 3.03
N LYS A 71 -1.53 -3.12 1.82
CA LYS A 71 -2.22 -4.24 1.20
C LYS A 71 -1.41 -4.75 0.02
N LEU A 72 -1.12 -6.04 -0.01
CA LEU A 72 -0.35 -6.71 -1.06
C LEU A 72 -1.15 -7.89 -1.62
N HIS A 73 -0.82 -8.26 -2.85
CA HIS A 73 -1.28 -9.50 -3.45
C HIS A 73 -0.92 -10.73 -2.61
N ALA A 74 -1.58 -11.86 -2.85
CA ALA A 74 -1.24 -13.12 -2.20
C ALA A 74 0.17 -13.61 -2.59
N PRO A 75 0.95 -14.22 -1.68
CA PRO A 75 2.36 -14.54 -1.92
C PRO A 75 2.56 -15.65 -2.96
N ASP A 76 1.61 -16.59 -3.04
CA ASP A 76 1.68 -17.75 -3.94
C ASP A 76 0.94 -17.51 -5.25
N GLU A 77 1.59 -17.84 -6.37
CA GLU A 77 1.01 -17.69 -7.71
C GLU A 77 -0.34 -18.43 -7.89
N PRO A 78 -0.54 -19.68 -7.43
CA PRO A 78 -1.83 -20.36 -7.57
C PRO A 78 -2.97 -19.64 -6.82
N LEU A 79 -2.67 -19.07 -5.66
CA LEU A 79 -3.66 -18.32 -4.88
C LEU A 79 -3.96 -16.97 -5.54
N ARG A 80 -2.92 -16.26 -6.00
CA ARG A 80 -3.06 -15.01 -6.76
C ARG A 80 -3.82 -15.21 -8.07
N ALA A 81 -3.61 -16.33 -8.77
CA ALA A 81 -4.35 -16.69 -9.98
C ALA A 81 -5.83 -16.99 -9.69
N LYS A 82 -6.15 -17.57 -8.52
CA LYS A 82 -7.52 -17.82 -8.08
C LYS A 82 -8.26 -16.56 -7.66
N THR A 83 -7.58 -15.53 -7.15
CA THR A 83 -8.19 -14.25 -6.75
C THR A 83 -8.24 -13.23 -7.91
N ARG A 84 -7.39 -13.39 -8.94
CA ARG A 84 -7.39 -12.58 -10.18
C ARG A 84 -8.77 -12.38 -10.85
N PRO A 85 -9.68 -13.38 -10.91
CA PRO A 85 -10.99 -13.22 -11.53
C PRO A 85 -12.01 -12.50 -10.65
N PHE A 86 -11.83 -12.52 -9.33
CA PHE A 86 -12.79 -11.95 -8.37
C PHE A 86 -12.55 -10.47 -8.08
N THR A 87 -11.50 -9.88 -8.66
CA THR A 87 -10.86 -8.59 -8.29
C THR A 87 -11.73 -7.62 -7.49
N PRO A 88 -11.84 -7.80 -6.16
CA PRO A 88 -12.24 -6.73 -5.27
C PRO A 88 -11.26 -5.57 -5.41
N ASP A 89 -10.02 -5.87 -5.84
CA ASP A 89 -8.95 -4.91 -6.08
C ASP A 89 -9.23 -3.97 -7.24
N LYS A 90 -9.81 -4.43 -8.36
CA LYS A 90 -10.22 -3.52 -9.45
C LYS A 90 -11.34 -2.61 -8.97
N CYS A 91 -12.33 -3.17 -8.27
CA CYS A 91 -13.40 -2.37 -7.68
C CYS A 91 -12.87 -1.36 -6.68
N GLU A 92 -11.92 -1.73 -5.81
CA GLU A 92 -11.36 -0.84 -4.80
C GLU A 92 -10.45 0.23 -5.43
N ILE A 93 -9.70 -0.08 -6.50
CA ILE A 93 -8.97 0.95 -7.28
C ILE A 93 -9.94 1.92 -7.93
N LEU A 94 -10.94 1.41 -8.64
CA LEU A 94 -11.92 2.26 -9.30
C LEU A 94 -12.72 3.07 -8.28
N PHE A 95 -12.98 2.50 -7.11
CA PHE A 95 -13.60 3.18 -5.98
C PHE A 95 -12.74 4.36 -5.51
N TYR A 96 -11.45 4.16 -5.20
CA TYR A 96 -10.60 5.29 -4.80
C TYR A 96 -10.36 6.30 -5.92
N GLN A 97 -10.43 5.88 -7.19
CA GLN A 97 -10.24 6.78 -8.33
C GLN A 97 -11.49 7.61 -8.68
N HIS A 98 -12.68 7.06 -8.50
CA HIS A 98 -13.91 7.67 -9.04
C HIS A 98 -14.99 7.94 -7.99
N LEU A 99 -15.00 7.20 -6.87
CA LEU A 99 -16.11 7.22 -5.92
C LEU A 99 -15.72 7.76 -4.55
N ALA A 100 -14.48 7.59 -4.08
CA ALA A 100 -14.09 7.94 -2.71
C ALA A 100 -14.40 9.41 -2.34
N ASP A 101 -14.28 10.34 -3.28
CA ASP A 101 -14.59 11.76 -3.07
C ASP A 101 -16.09 12.09 -3.20
N GLU A 102 -16.92 11.18 -3.73
CA GLU A 102 -18.34 11.38 -4.01
C GLU A 102 -19.28 10.83 -2.93
N ILE A 103 -18.77 10.00 -2.02
CA ILE A 103 -19.56 9.35 -0.95
C ILE A 103 -19.26 9.97 0.41
N PRO A 104 -20.27 10.25 1.25
CA PRO A 104 -20.11 10.85 2.57
C PRO A 104 -19.66 9.82 3.62
N LEU A 105 -18.70 8.96 3.26
CA LEU A 105 -18.11 7.92 4.09
C LEU A 105 -16.62 8.23 4.24
N ARG A 106 -16.09 8.13 5.46
CA ARG A 106 -14.65 8.26 5.66
C ARG A 106 -13.95 7.05 5.03
N THR A 107 -13.19 7.29 3.97
CA THR A 107 -12.32 6.29 3.34
C THR A 107 -10.87 6.54 3.74
N PRO A 108 -10.05 5.50 3.99
CA PRO A 108 -8.63 5.69 4.23
C PRO A 108 -7.96 6.41 3.05
N HIS A 109 -7.14 7.41 3.34
CA HIS A 109 -6.37 8.06 2.27
C HIS A 109 -5.41 7.06 1.61
N CYS A 110 -5.36 7.04 0.26
CA CYS A 110 -4.44 6.20 -0.50
C CYS A 110 -3.20 6.99 -0.90
N TYR A 111 -2.06 6.71 -0.27
CA TYR A 111 -0.81 7.43 -0.50
C TYR A 111 -0.02 6.90 -1.71
N TYR A 112 -0.15 5.60 -2.00
CA TYR A 112 0.49 4.95 -3.14
C TYR A 112 -0.29 3.71 -3.56
N SER A 113 -0.37 3.47 -4.87
CA SER A 113 -0.97 2.27 -5.44
C SER A 113 -0.29 1.91 -6.75
N ALA A 114 0.06 0.64 -6.92
CA ALA A 114 0.63 0.12 -8.16
C ALA A 114 0.10 -1.30 -8.45
N MET A 115 0.00 -1.64 -9.74
CA MET A 115 -0.40 -2.96 -10.21
C MET A 115 0.37 -3.34 -11.46
N ASN A 116 0.76 -4.61 -11.54
CA ASN A 116 1.18 -5.26 -12.76
C ASN A 116 0.11 -6.28 -13.19
N ALA A 117 -0.61 -5.97 -14.27
CA ALA A 117 -1.70 -6.82 -14.74
C ALA A 117 -1.22 -8.16 -15.33
N ALA A 118 0.04 -8.24 -15.79
CA ALA A 118 0.57 -9.45 -16.41
C ALA A 118 0.70 -10.58 -15.38
N ASP A 119 1.34 -10.30 -14.23
CA ASP A 119 1.56 -11.27 -13.17
C ASP A 119 0.52 -11.18 -12.02
N GLY A 120 -0.34 -10.15 -12.03
CA GLY A 120 -1.40 -9.95 -11.04
C GLY A 120 -0.87 -9.40 -9.71
N LYS A 121 0.35 -8.85 -9.70
CA LYS A 121 0.90 -8.20 -8.51
C LYS A 121 0.28 -6.84 -8.30
N TYR A 122 -0.02 -6.52 -7.06
CA TYR A 122 -0.37 -5.15 -6.64
C TYR A 122 0.18 -4.85 -5.25
N VAL A 123 0.29 -3.57 -4.96
CA VAL A 123 0.60 -3.02 -3.64
C VAL A 123 -0.18 -1.72 -3.45
N ARG A 124 -0.65 -1.48 -2.22
CA ARG A 124 -1.24 -0.20 -1.82
C ARG A 124 -0.77 0.21 -0.44
N ILE A 125 -0.47 1.49 -0.31
CA ILE A 125 -0.16 2.14 0.97
C ILE A 125 -1.33 3.05 1.31
N LEU A 126 -1.95 2.77 2.46
CA LEU A 126 -3.16 3.40 2.94
C LEU A 126 -2.94 4.03 4.31
N GLU A 127 -3.76 5.02 4.64
CA GLU A 127 -3.93 5.53 6.00
C GLU A 127 -4.32 4.40 6.97
N ASP A 128 -3.70 4.39 8.14
CA ASP A 128 -4.14 3.57 9.26
C ASP A 128 -5.31 4.26 9.98
N LEU A 129 -6.47 3.59 10.02
CA LEU A 129 -7.68 4.12 10.68
C LEU A 129 -7.81 3.69 12.14
N THR A 130 -6.86 2.93 12.67
CA THR A 130 -6.85 2.55 14.09
C THR A 130 -6.30 3.70 14.94
N ASN A 131 -7.15 4.25 15.81
CA ASN A 131 -6.77 5.26 16.81
C ASN A 131 -5.80 4.66 17.83
#